data_AF-A0A9E4VTB4-F1
#
_entry.id   AF-A0A9E4VTB4-F1
#
_cell.length_a   1.000
_cell.length_b   1.000
_cell.length_c   1.000
_cell.angle_alpha   90.00
_cell.angle_beta   90.00
_cell.angle_gamma   90.00
#
_symmetry.space_group_name_H-M   'P 1'
#
loop_
_entity.id
_entity.type
_entity.pdbx_description
1 polymer ?
#
loop_
_entity_poly.entity_id
_entity_poly.type
_entity_poly.pdbx_seq_one_letter_code
_entity_poly.pdbx_strand_id
1 'polypeptide(L)'
;AYEVAENGDFANWRIPSRKGGGIGGAMDLAAGAKRVFIAMEHTTRDGGLKLLKRCSLPITAPGVVKMLVTDLGLFEITPQGFKLVEHAPGWSPEEIQEQTEAKLIIADDLKEFRFRS
;
A
#
# COMPACT_ATOMS: atom_id res chain seq x y z
N ALA A 1 9.51 -1.39 -8.60
CA ALA A 1 8.59 -0.74 -7.68
C ALA A 1 8.36 -1.66 -6.50
N TYR A 2 7.78 -1.16 -5.40
CA TYR A 2 7.18 -2.00 -4.38
C TYR A 2 5.67 -1.95 -4.57
N GLU A 3 4.99 -3.04 -4.29
CA GLU A 3 3.55 -3.21 -4.53
C GLU A 3 2.87 -3.70 -3.25
N VAL A 4 1.60 -3.31 -3.09
CA VAL A 4 0.70 -3.86 -2.08
C VAL A 4 -0.60 -4.24 -2.80
N ALA A 5 -1.11 -5.44 -2.53
CA ALA A 5 -2.38 -5.89 -3.08
C ALA A 5 -3.53 -5.68 -2.09
N GLU A 6 -4.76 -5.60 -2.59
CA GLU A 6 -5.97 -5.35 -1.78
C GLU A 6 -6.22 -6.41 -0.69
N ASN A 7 -5.67 -7.61 -0.87
CA ASN A 7 -5.71 -8.69 0.12
C ASN A 7 -4.62 -8.59 1.21
N GLY A 8 -3.73 -7.59 1.14
CA GLY A 8 -2.63 -7.39 2.09
C GLY A 8 -1.33 -8.12 1.74
N ASP A 9 -1.20 -8.68 0.54
CA ASP A 9 0.10 -9.11 0.02
C ASP A 9 1.00 -7.90 -0.23
N PHE A 10 2.31 -8.03 -0.04
CA PHE A 10 3.25 -7.01 -0.50
C PHE A 10 4.49 -7.61 -1.17
N ALA A 11 5.05 -6.86 -2.11
CA ALA A 11 6.25 -7.22 -2.86
C ALA A 11 7.28 -6.10 -2.79
N ASN A 12 8.46 -6.37 -2.21
CA ASN A 12 9.51 -5.36 -2.08
C ASN A 12 10.96 -5.83 -2.28
N TRP A 13 11.20 -7.09 -2.63
CA TRP A 13 12.57 -7.63 -2.65
C TRP A 13 13.16 -7.81 -4.04
N ARG A 14 12.34 -7.86 -5.10
CA ARG A 14 12.80 -8.10 -6.47
C ARG A 14 11.96 -7.38 -7.51
N ILE A 15 12.65 -6.74 -8.46
CA ILE A 15 12.07 -6.15 -9.66
C ILE A 15 12.66 -6.89 -10.86
N PRO A 16 11.89 -7.70 -11.62
CA PRO A 16 12.43 -8.56 -12.67
C PRO A 16 13.27 -7.83 -13.74
N SER A 17 12.93 -6.58 -14.05
CA SER A 17 13.64 -5.77 -15.04
C SER A 17 14.95 -5.15 -14.55
N ARG A 18 15.28 -5.25 -13.26
CA ARG A 18 16.49 -4.68 -12.67
C ARG A 18 17.42 -5.79 -12.16
N LYS A 19 18.73 -5.65 -12.41
CA LYS A 19 19.74 -6.51 -11.81
C LYS A 19 19.94 -6.14 -10.34
N GLY A 20 20.00 -7.14 -9.47
CA GLY A 20 20.12 -6.96 -8.02
C GLY A 20 18.77 -7.09 -7.29
N GLY A 21 18.84 -7.38 -5.98
CA GLY A 21 17.70 -7.69 -5.14
C GLY A 21 17.96 -8.95 -4.34
N GLY A 22 17.81 -8.85 -3.02
CA GLY A 22 17.92 -9.94 -2.08
C GLY A 22 16.87 -9.72 -1.00
N ILE A 23 16.20 -10.79 -0.60
CA ILE A 23 15.08 -10.69 0.32
C ILE A 23 15.49 -10.21 1.72
N GLY A 24 16.73 -10.48 2.12
CA GLY A 24 17.21 -10.19 3.47
C GLY A 24 16.27 -10.80 4.51
N GLY A 25 16.08 -10.11 5.63
CA GLY A 25 15.12 -10.51 6.68
C GLY A 25 13.70 -9.97 6.48
N ALA A 26 13.32 -9.50 5.29
CA ALA A 26 12.00 -8.89 5.08
C ALA A 26 10.85 -9.90 5.29
N MET A 27 11.06 -11.14 4.84
CA MET A 27 10.13 -12.26 5.09
C MET A 27 10.04 -12.59 6.57
N ASP A 28 11.18 -12.73 7.26
CA ASP A 28 11.23 -13.06 8.69
C ASP A 28 10.56 -11.98 9.54
N LEU A 29 10.82 -10.70 9.24
CA LEU A 29 10.18 -9.57 9.91
C LEU A 29 8.66 -9.62 9.75
N ALA A 30 8.18 -9.85 8.52
CA ALA A 30 6.76 -9.92 8.22
C ALA A 30 6.08 -11.11 8.91
N ALA A 31 6.74 -12.27 8.96
CA ALA A 31 6.23 -13.47 9.61
C ALA A 31 6.23 -13.36 11.15
N GLY A 32 7.23 -12.69 11.74
CA GLY A 32 7.35 -12.54 13.19
C GLY A 32 6.55 -11.37 13.78
N ALA A 33 6.09 -10.42 12.97
CA ALA A 33 5.37 -9.25 13.43
C ALA A 33 3.89 -9.55 13.74
N LYS A 34 3.41 -9.04 14.88
CA LYS A 34 1.97 -9.10 15.22
C LYS A 34 1.11 -8.25 14.28
N ARG A 35 1.68 -7.14 13.78
CA ARG A 35 1.04 -6.20 12.86
C ARG A 35 2.09 -5.70 11.87
N VAL A 36 1.79 -5.78 10.57
CA VAL A 36 2.66 -5.26 9.52
C VAL A 36 2.04 -3.99 8.95
N PHE A 37 2.77 -2.89 9.03
CA PHE A 37 2.41 -1.61 8.42
C PHE A 37 3.43 -1.26 7.34
N ILE A 38 2.95 -0.70 6.24
CA ILE A 38 3.80 -0.25 5.13
C ILE A 38 3.70 1.27 5.02
N ALA A 39 4.85 1.91 4.83
CA ALA A 39 4.96 3.32 4.45
C ALA A 39 5.68 3.40 3.09
N MET A 40 5.06 4.03 2.11
CA MET A 40 5.60 4.14 0.75
C MET A 40 4.94 5.26 -0.04
N GLU A 41 5.60 5.78 -1.08
CA GLU A 41 4.92 6.62 -2.07
C GLU A 41 3.77 5.85 -2.75
N HIS A 42 2.70 6.53 -3.11
CA HIS A 42 1.48 5.96 -3.67
C HIS A 42 1.70 5.44 -5.09
N THR A 43 2.47 6.19 -5.88
CA THR A 43 2.85 5.85 -7.25
C THR A 43 4.36 5.67 -7.37
N THR A 44 4.81 5.15 -8.51
CA THR A 44 6.23 5.15 -8.85
C THR A 44 6.63 6.51 -9.41
N ARG A 45 7.94 6.76 -9.51
CA ARG A 45 8.48 7.99 -10.10
C ARG A 45 8.00 8.25 -11.54
N ASP A 46 7.67 7.20 -12.27
CA ASP A 46 7.13 7.22 -13.64
C ASP A 46 5.59 7.15 -13.69
N GLY A 47 4.89 7.28 -12.56
CA GLY A 47 3.43 7.34 -12.47
C GLY A 47 2.73 5.97 -12.47
N GLY A 48 3.48 4.87 -12.31
CA GLY A 48 2.93 3.53 -12.19
C GLY A 48 2.21 3.32 -10.85
N LEU A 49 1.10 2.60 -10.89
CA LEU A 49 0.29 2.27 -9.72
C LEU A 49 0.99 1.22 -8.84
N LYS A 50 0.80 1.31 -7.52
CA LYS A 50 1.44 0.39 -6.55
C LYS A 50 0.45 -0.28 -5.59
N LEU A 51 -0.77 0.26 -5.50
CA LEU A 51 -1.89 -0.34 -4.78
C LEU A 51 -2.76 -1.09 -5.79
N LEU A 52 -2.60 -2.41 -5.84
CA LEU A 52 -3.08 -3.26 -6.93
C LEU A 52 -4.18 -4.21 -6.45
N LYS A 53 -4.94 -4.79 -7.39
CA LYS A 53 -5.81 -5.94 -7.06
C LYS A 53 -4.97 -7.18 -6.70
N ARG A 54 -3.83 -7.33 -7.36
CA ARG A 54 -2.86 -8.42 -7.13
C ARG A 54 -1.46 -7.91 -7.43
N CYS A 55 -0.48 -8.29 -6.60
CA CYS A 55 0.92 -8.02 -6.91
C CYS A 55 1.33 -8.70 -8.23
N SER A 56 2.02 -7.95 -9.07
CA SER A 56 2.67 -8.44 -10.29
C SER A 56 4.09 -8.92 -10.02
N LEU A 57 4.72 -8.35 -8.99
CA LEU A 57 6.05 -8.69 -8.53
C LEU A 57 6.03 -9.91 -7.59
N PRO A 58 7.18 -10.60 -7.45
CA PRO A 58 7.31 -11.70 -6.49
C PRO A 58 6.97 -11.25 -5.07
N ILE A 59 5.94 -11.89 -4.49
CA ILE A 59 5.45 -11.58 -3.15
C ILE A 59 6.56 -11.79 -2.11
N THR A 60 6.59 -10.90 -1.12
CA THR A 60 7.47 -10.98 0.05
C THR A 60 6.76 -11.72 1.16
N ALA A 61 5.57 -11.27 1.55
CA ALA A 61 4.71 -11.99 2.49
C ALA A 61 3.24 -11.82 2.11
N PRO A 62 2.45 -12.90 2.14
CA PRO A 62 1.05 -12.88 1.74
C PRO A 62 0.13 -12.44 2.87
N GLY A 63 -0.82 -11.54 2.61
CA GLY A 63 -1.95 -11.19 3.48
C GLY A 63 -1.60 -10.59 4.84
N VAL A 64 -0.36 -10.16 5.05
CA VAL A 64 0.13 -9.72 6.37
C VAL A 64 -0.12 -8.23 6.64
N VAL A 65 -0.22 -7.41 5.60
CA VAL A 65 -0.35 -5.96 5.74
C VAL A 65 -1.70 -5.63 6.37
N LYS A 66 -1.68 -4.79 7.41
CA LYS A 66 -2.89 -4.31 8.10
C LYS A 66 -3.17 -2.84 7.88
N MET A 67 -2.13 -2.06 7.64
CA MET A 67 -2.23 -0.63 7.38
C MET A 67 -1.17 -0.23 6.37
N LEU A 68 -1.55 0.67 5.47
CA LEU A 68 -0.69 1.25 4.46
C LEU A 68 -0.81 2.76 4.55
N VAL A 69 0.31 3.45 4.69
CA VAL A 69 0.38 4.90 4.62
C VAL A 69 1.15 5.31 3.37
N THR A 70 0.61 6.28 2.65
CA THR A 70 1.26 6.92 1.52
C THR A 70 1.25 8.43 1.66
N ASP A 71 1.90 9.10 0.71
CA ASP A 71 1.82 10.55 0.52
C ASP A 71 0.41 11.06 0.19
N LEU A 72 -0.52 10.17 -0.20
CA LEU A 72 -1.89 10.51 -0.56
C LEU A 72 -2.94 10.12 0.49
N GLY A 73 -2.63 9.20 1.40
CA GLY A 73 -3.61 8.78 2.40
C GLY A 73 -3.18 7.64 3.31
N LEU A 74 -4.06 7.33 4.24
CA LEU A 74 -3.99 6.20 5.15
C LEU A 74 -5.06 5.18 4.76
N PHE A 75 -4.63 3.92 4.65
CA PHE A 75 -5.47 2.82 4.21
C PHE A 75 -5.44 1.69 5.25
N GLU A 76 -6.61 1.20 5.61
CA GLU A 76 -6.76 -0.05 6.35
C GLU A 76 -6.96 -1.20 5.35
N ILE A 77 -6.31 -2.34 5.58
CA ILE A 77 -6.53 -3.55 4.78
C ILE A 77 -7.67 -4.34 5.43
N THR A 78 -8.82 -4.35 4.77
CA THR A 78 -10.01 -5.09 5.20
C THR A 78 -10.16 -6.38 4.40
N PRO A 79 -11.01 -7.34 4.82
CA PRO A 79 -11.33 -8.51 4.00
C PRO A 79 -11.95 -8.17 2.63
N GLN A 80 -12.45 -6.94 2.44
CA GLN A 80 -13.06 -6.46 1.20
C GLN A 80 -12.10 -5.62 0.34
N GLY A 81 -10.88 -5.32 0.82
CA GLY A 81 -9.89 -4.52 0.12
C GLY A 81 -9.40 -3.31 0.91
N PHE A 82 -8.84 -2.33 0.20
CA PHE A 82 -8.33 -1.09 0.77
C PHE A 82 -9.47 -0.17 1.23
N LYS A 83 -9.51 0.14 2.52
CA LYS A 83 -10.36 1.18 3.07
C LYS A 83 -9.57 2.47 3.28
N LEU A 84 -9.89 3.52 2.53
CA LEU A 84 -9.33 4.85 2.71
C LEU A 84 -9.93 5.46 3.99
N VAL A 85 -9.11 5.66 5.02
CA VAL A 85 -9.54 6.18 6.33
C VAL A 85 -9.12 7.63 6.56
N GLU A 86 -8.00 8.05 5.97
CA GLU A 86 -7.57 9.45 5.94
C GLU A 86 -6.99 9.77 4.56
N HIS A 87 -7.18 11.00 4.08
CA HIS A 87 -6.57 11.48 2.84
C HIS A 87 -5.66 12.67 3.08
N ALA A 88 -4.64 12.84 2.24
CA ALA A 88 -3.76 13.99 2.32
C ALA A 88 -4.51 15.30 2.00
N PRO A 89 -4.09 16.44 2.58
CA PRO A 89 -4.65 17.74 2.25
C PRO A 89 -4.60 18.04 0.75
N GLY A 90 -5.73 18.52 0.21
CA GLY A 90 -5.84 18.89 -1.21
C GLY A 90 -6.01 17.72 -2.18
N TRP A 91 -6.20 16.49 -1.69
CA TRP A 91 -6.54 15.32 -2.50
C TRP A 91 -7.95 14.84 -2.19
N SER A 92 -8.78 14.67 -3.21
CA SER A 92 -10.10 14.05 -3.10
C SER A 92 -10.03 12.52 -3.14
N PRO A 93 -11.04 11.80 -2.58
CA PRO A 93 -11.14 10.35 -2.71
C PRO A 93 -11.15 9.87 -4.16
N GLU A 94 -11.76 10.63 -5.06
CA GLU A 94 -11.85 10.35 -6.49
C GLU A 94 -10.47 10.41 -7.16
N GLU A 95 -9.69 11.46 -6.88
CA GLU A 95 -8.32 11.58 -7.40
C GLU A 95 -7.40 10.47 -6.87
N ILE A 96 -7.55 10.08 -5.61
CA ILE A 96 -6.80 8.97 -5.03
C ILE A 96 -7.21 7.64 -5.68
N GLN A 97 -8.50 7.45 -5.98
CA GLN A 97 -8.98 6.30 -6.71
C GLN A 97 -8.37 6.23 -8.12
N GLU A 98 -8.15 7.35 -8.80
CA GLU A 98 -7.47 7.38 -10.11
C GLU A 98 -5.99 6.95 -10.02
N GLN A 99 -5.37 7.14 -8.85
CA GLN A 99 -4.00 6.69 -8.54
C GLN A 99 -3.93 5.29 -7.88
N THR A 100 -5.06 4.58 -7.79
CA THR A 100 -5.16 3.24 -7.19
C THR A 100 -5.82 2.27 -8.19
N GLU A 101 -5.21 1.11 -8.47
CA GLU A 101 -5.83 0.12 -9.36
C GLU A 101 -6.97 -0.64 -8.68
N ALA A 102 -6.79 -0.97 -7.40
CA ALA A 102 -7.83 -1.60 -6.59
C ALA A 102 -8.96 -0.60 -6.30
N LYS A 103 -10.19 -1.13 -6.18
CA LYS A 103 -11.34 -0.29 -5.82
C LYS A 103 -11.25 0.08 -4.34
N LEU A 104 -11.28 1.37 -4.05
CA LEU A 104 -11.25 1.89 -2.69
C LEU A 104 -12.62 1.78 -2.04
N ILE A 105 -12.60 1.42 -0.76
CA ILE A 105 -13.72 1.55 0.16
C ILE A 105 -13.52 2.88 0.89
N ILE A 106 -14.43 3.82 0.71
CA ILE A 106 -14.35 5.10 1.40
C ILE A 106 -14.93 4.96 2.80
N ALA A 107 -14.19 5.35 3.84
CA ALA A 107 -14.70 5.33 5.20
C ALA A 107 -15.86 6.33 5.36
N ASP A 108 -16.91 5.93 6.08
CA ASP A 108 -18.05 6.81 6.39
C ASP A 108 -17.62 8.06 7.17
N ASP A 109 -16.55 7.95 7.97
CA ASP A 109 -15.94 9.03 8.73
C ASP A 109 -14.59 9.48 8.16
N LEU A 110 -14.42 9.38 6.83
CA LEU A 110 -13.20 9.84 6.14
C LEU A 110 -12.85 11.27 6.56
N LYS A 111 -11.57 11.46 6.89
CA LYS A 111 -11.03 12.76 7.31
C LYS A 111 -9.82 13.15 6.47
N GLU A 112 -9.68 14.45 6.26
CA GLU A 112 -8.42 15.02 5.81
C GLU A 112 -7.38 14.92 6.94
N PHE A 113 -6.19 14.41 6.61
CA PHE A 113 -5.07 14.30 7.54
C PHE A 113 -4.64 15.70 8.03
N ARG A 114 -4.41 15.84 9.33
CA ARG A 114 -3.92 17.08 9.93
C ARG A 114 -2.65 16.81 10.73
N PHE A 115 -1.59 17.55 10.42
CA PHE A 115 -0.42 17.59 11.28
C PHE A 115 -0.80 18.14 12.65
N ARG A 116 -0.35 17.48 13.71
CA ARG A 116 -0.46 18.05 15.05
C ARG A 116 0.54 19.20 15.16
N SER A 117 0.01 20.42 15.31
CA SER A 117 0.76 21.63 15.70
C SER A 117 1.20 21.57 17.16
#